data_AF-C5L7Y6-F1
#
_entry.id   AF-C5L7Y6-F1
#
_cell.length_a   1.000
_cell.length_b   1.000
_cell.length_c   1.000
_cell.angle_alpha   90.00
_cell.angle_beta   90.00
_cell.angle_gamma   90.00
#
_symmetry.space_group_name_H-M   'P 1'
#
loop_
_entity.id
_entity.type
_entity.pdbx_description
1 polymer ?
#
loop_
_entity_poly.entity_id
_entity_poly.type
_entity_poly.pdbx_seq_one_letter_code
_entity_poly.pdbx_strand_id
1 'polypeptide(L)'
;ITTPGDDILLDSGTNFFYVSPDYYDDITKDVKEQADKIAGRPVDIEYDAGANLWRFSCVYMNALPPLSLGLGPQGTVPLKLTYLNYALDDNGSCFLLIKKGEEDEAWMLPAKAVIGNYYEFQPDQRRLGTAPAIA
;
A
#
# COMPACT_ATOMS: atom_id res chain seq x y z
N ILE A 1 7.65 0.13 10.45
CA ILE A 1 6.42 -0.63 10.76
C ILE A 1 5.45 0.39 11.29
N THR A 2 4.51 0.85 10.47
CA THR A 2 3.35 1.57 11.00
C THR A 2 2.45 0.52 11.63
N THR A 3 2.00 0.77 12.86
CA THR A 3 0.88 0.05 13.48
C THR A 3 -0.33 0.94 13.24
N PRO A 4 -1.22 0.60 12.30
CA PRO A 4 -2.47 1.32 12.15
C PRO A 4 -3.21 1.24 13.48
N GLY A 5 -3.45 2.40 14.09
CA GLY A 5 -4.40 2.52 15.18
C GLY A 5 -5.79 2.27 14.60
N ASP A 6 -6.41 1.19 15.06
CA ASP A 6 -7.83 0.93 15.01
C ASP A 6 -8.43 0.70 13.61
N ASP A 7 -8.57 -0.58 13.28
CA ASP A 7 -9.22 -1.18 12.12
C ASP A 7 -8.52 -1.00 10.74
N ILE A 8 -8.34 -2.12 10.05
CA ILE A 8 -7.90 -2.18 8.66
C ILE A 8 -8.97 -2.93 7.88
N LEU A 9 -9.49 -2.29 6.84
CA LEU A 9 -10.47 -2.88 5.95
C LEU A 9 -9.75 -3.51 4.76
N LEU A 10 -10.13 -4.73 4.38
CA LEU A 10 -9.78 -5.30 3.08
C LEU A 10 -10.96 -5.07 2.14
N ASP A 11 -10.82 -4.11 1.22
CA ASP A 11 -11.88 -3.74 0.29
C ASP A 11 -11.54 -4.20 -1.13
N SER A 12 -12.23 -5.27 -1.56
CA SER A 12 -12.13 -5.79 -2.93
C SER A 12 -12.79 -4.91 -4.00
N GLY A 13 -13.54 -3.88 -3.60
CA GLY A 13 -14.20 -2.92 -4.49
C GLY A 13 -13.32 -1.75 -4.94
N THR A 14 -12.16 -1.55 -4.31
CA THR A 14 -11.24 -0.47 -4.64
C THR A 14 -9.88 -0.97 -5.11
N ASN A 15 -9.23 -0.18 -5.98
CA ASN A 15 -7.83 -0.37 -6.36
C ASN A 15 -6.86 0.49 -5.53
N PHE A 16 -7.37 1.39 -4.69
CA PHE A 16 -6.57 2.34 -3.93
C PHE A 16 -6.31 1.83 -2.51
N PHE A 17 -5.06 1.96 -2.09
CA PHE A 17 -4.66 1.82 -0.70
C PHE A 17 -4.93 3.14 0.01
N TYR A 18 -6.02 3.19 0.78
CA TYR A 18 -6.32 4.36 1.61
C TYR A 18 -5.56 4.30 2.92
N VAL A 19 -4.89 5.39 3.23
CA VAL A 19 -4.07 5.57 4.42
C VAL A 19 -4.70 6.68 5.24
N SER A 20 -4.86 6.45 6.54
CA SER A 20 -5.37 7.47 7.47
C SER A 20 -4.55 8.78 7.34
N PRO A 21 -5.21 9.94 7.45
CA PRO A 21 -4.56 11.25 7.33
C PRO A 21 -3.29 11.42 8.14
N ASP A 22 -3.23 10.83 9.34
CA ASP A 22 -2.11 10.93 10.27
C ASP A 22 -0.82 10.29 9.76
N TYR A 23 -0.93 9.33 8.83
CA TYR A 23 0.20 8.56 8.31
C TYR A 23 0.46 8.78 6.82
N TYR A 24 -0.44 9.47 6.12
CA TYR A 24 -0.38 9.59 4.67
C TYR A 24 0.86 10.35 4.18
N ASP A 25 1.19 11.48 4.82
CA ASP A 25 2.34 12.28 4.42
C ASP A 25 3.66 11.53 4.72
N ASP A 26 3.73 10.83 5.85
CA ASP A 26 4.89 10.03 6.24
C ASP A 26 5.11 8.85 5.30
N ILE A 27 4.07 8.05 5.00
CA ILE A 27 4.24 6.88 4.13
C ILE A 27 4.60 7.25 2.70
N THR A 28 4.03 8.34 2.16
CA THR A 28 4.31 8.78 0.79
C THR A 28 5.72 9.35 0.68
N LYS A 29 6.18 10.09 1.71
CA LYS A 29 7.57 10.54 1.84
C LYS A 29 8.53 9.37 1.95
N ASP A 30 8.27 8.41 2.83
CA ASP A 30 9.13 7.23 3.03
C ASP A 30 9.25 6.39 1.76
N VAL A 31 8.15 6.21 1.02
CA VAL A 31 8.16 5.51 -0.28
C VAL A 31 9.10 6.21 -1.25
N LYS A 32 9.05 7.54 -1.33
CA LYS A 32 9.93 8.33 -2.21
C LYS A 32 11.40 8.21 -1.80
N GLU A 33 11.71 8.44 -0.52
CA GLU A 33 13.10 8.37 -0.03
C GLU A 33 13.72 6.98 -0.21
N GLN A 34 12.93 5.92 -0.02
CA GLN A 34 13.41 4.56 -0.26
C GLN A 34 13.55 4.24 -1.74
N ALA A 35 12.65 4.74 -2.59
CA ALA A 35 12.78 4.57 -4.04
C ALA A 35 14.07 5.24 -4.56
N ASP A 36 14.38 6.45 -4.10
CA ASP A 36 15.64 7.15 -4.41
C ASP A 36 16.86 6.31 -4.03
N LYS A 37 16.83 5.75 -2.82
CA LYS A 37 17.91 4.91 -2.30
C LYS A 37 18.09 3.62 -3.11
N ILE A 38 16.99 2.94 -3.46
CA ILE A 38 17.04 1.68 -4.22
C ILE A 38 17.48 1.94 -5.67
N ALA A 39 17.03 3.03 -6.28
CA ALA A 39 17.44 3.43 -7.62
C ALA A 39 18.88 3.97 -7.68
N GLY A 40 19.46 4.36 -6.54
CA GLY A 40 20.77 4.99 -6.45
C GLY A 40 20.81 6.41 -7.02
N ARG A 41 19.64 7.01 -7.25
CA ARG A 41 19.45 8.36 -7.81
C ARG A 41 18.03 8.85 -7.50
N PRO A 42 17.78 10.17 -7.54
CA PRO A 42 16.42 10.69 -7.37
C PRO A 42 15.43 10.07 -8.37
N VAL A 43 14.30 9.61 -7.84
CA VAL A 43 13.12 9.17 -8.56
C VAL A 43 12.08 10.29 -8.45
N ASP A 44 11.75 10.90 -9.57
CA ASP A 44 10.72 11.95 -9.63
C ASP A 44 9.34 11.32 -9.42
N ILE A 45 8.97 11.19 -8.14
CA ILE A 45 7.61 10.90 -7.68
C ILE A 45 6.97 12.23 -7.30
N GLU A 46 5.98 12.65 -8.08
CA GLU A 46 5.33 13.95 -7.99
C GLU A 46 3.81 13.81 -7.94
N TYR A 47 3.15 14.69 -7.20
CA TYR A 47 1.70 14.67 -7.12
C TYR A 47 1.07 15.26 -8.39
N ASP A 48 0.31 14.45 -9.12
CA ASP A 48 -0.46 14.86 -10.28
C ASP A 48 -1.90 15.18 -9.85
N ALA A 49 -2.22 16.48 -9.78
CA ALA A 49 -3.54 16.95 -9.37
C ALA A 49 -4.65 16.55 -10.36
N GLY A 50 -4.33 16.33 -11.64
CA GLY A 50 -5.31 15.90 -12.65
C GLY A 50 -5.70 14.43 -12.45
N ALA A 51 -4.73 13.59 -12.10
CA ALA A 51 -4.97 12.18 -11.77
C ALA A 51 -5.40 11.96 -10.31
N ASN A 52 -5.18 12.95 -9.43
CA ASN A 52 -5.35 12.85 -7.99
C ASN A 52 -4.52 11.69 -7.39
N LEU A 53 -3.29 11.52 -7.88
CA LEU A 53 -2.37 10.43 -7.58
C LEU A 53 -0.91 10.89 -7.68
N TRP A 54 0.01 10.17 -7.06
CA TRP A 54 1.44 10.36 -7.26
C TRP A 54 1.89 9.66 -8.53
N ARG A 55 2.48 10.41 -9.46
CA ARG A 55 2.98 9.94 -10.74
C ARG A 55 4.51 9.80 -10.70
N PHE A 56 5.01 8.79 -11.43
CA PHE A 56 6.45 8.56 -11.61
C PHE A 56 6.73 7.84 -12.93
N SER A 57 8.01 7.77 -13.31
CA SER A 57 8.42 7.03 -14.51
C SER A 57 8.41 5.51 -14.29
N CYS A 58 7.77 4.76 -15.18
CA CYS A 58 7.64 3.31 -15.07
C CYS A 58 8.95 2.54 -15.04
N VAL A 59 10.06 3.13 -15.51
CA VAL A 59 11.40 2.54 -15.39
C VAL A 59 11.81 2.29 -13.93
N TYR A 60 11.19 2.99 -12.98
CA TYR A 60 11.43 2.87 -11.54
C TYR A 60 10.41 1.98 -10.81
N MET A 61 9.52 1.29 -11.52
CA MET A 61 8.53 0.40 -10.88
C MET A 61 9.19 -0.62 -9.93
N ASN A 62 10.29 -1.23 -10.36
CA ASN A 62 11.06 -2.19 -9.56
C ASN A 62 11.94 -1.54 -8.48
N ALA A 63 12.03 -0.21 -8.45
CA ALA A 63 12.74 0.53 -7.39
C ALA A 63 11.81 0.92 -6.24
N LEU A 64 10.50 0.75 -6.38
CA LEU A 64 9.54 1.00 -5.31
C LEU A 64 9.76 0.02 -4.14
N PRO A 65 9.77 0.49 -2.88
CA PRO A 65 10.11 -0.35 -1.74
C PRO A 65 9.00 -1.35 -1.40
N PRO A 66 9.32 -2.53 -0.83
CA PRO A 66 8.30 -3.33 -0.18
C PRO A 66 7.72 -2.58 1.03
N LEU A 67 6.41 -2.63 1.23
CA LEU A 67 5.74 -2.15 2.43
C LEU A 67 5.47 -3.31 3.38
N SER A 68 5.62 -3.07 4.69
CA SER A 68 5.31 -4.06 5.72
C SER A 68 4.37 -3.43 6.74
N LEU A 69 3.16 -3.98 6.82
CA LEU A 69 2.13 -3.57 7.76
C LEU A 69 2.05 -4.59 8.89
N GLY A 70 2.06 -4.13 10.14
CA GLY A 70 1.82 -5.01 11.29
C GLY A 70 0.32 -5.17 11.50
N LEU A 71 -0.24 -6.34 11.20
CA LEU A 71 -1.62 -6.69 11.48
C LEU A 71 -1.77 -7.35 12.86
N GLY A 72 -2.98 -7.31 13.41
CA GLY A 72 -3.33 -7.95 14.67
C GLY A 72 -2.79 -7.22 15.90
N PRO A 73 -2.99 -7.79 17.11
CA PRO A 73 -2.53 -7.19 18.35
C PRO A 73 -1.04 -6.87 18.29
N GLN A 74 -0.68 -5.61 18.55
CA GLN A 74 0.69 -5.10 18.53
C GLN A 74 1.44 -5.28 17.20
N GLY A 75 0.72 -5.50 16.09
CA GLY A 75 1.31 -5.67 14.77
C GLY A 75 2.10 -6.98 14.59
N THR A 76 1.70 -8.03 15.31
CA THR A 76 2.41 -9.33 15.35
C THR A 76 2.32 -10.14 14.05
N VAL A 77 1.39 -9.82 13.16
CA VAL A 77 1.21 -10.52 11.88
C VAL A 77 1.68 -9.61 10.75
N PRO A 78 2.90 -9.78 10.22
CA PRO A 78 3.41 -8.93 9.15
C PRO A 78 2.71 -9.24 7.82
N LEU A 79 2.05 -8.24 7.25
CA LEU A 79 1.59 -8.26 5.87
C LEU A 79 2.62 -7.58 4.98
N LYS A 80 3.14 -8.31 3.99
CA LYS A 80 4.09 -7.79 3.01
C LYS A 80 3.36 -7.39 1.74
N LEU A 81 3.60 -6.16 1.31
CA LEU A 81 3.11 -5.62 0.05
C LEU A 81 4.32 -5.26 -0.82
N THR A 82 4.24 -5.63 -2.09
CA THR A 82 5.18 -5.24 -3.14
C THR A 82 4.59 -4.12 -3.99
N TYR A 83 5.37 -3.58 -4.93
CA TYR A 83 4.87 -2.57 -5.87
C TYR A 83 3.62 -3.04 -6.64
N LEU A 84 3.44 -4.35 -6.85
CA LEU A 84 2.26 -4.91 -7.51
C LEU A 84 0.96 -4.61 -6.75
N ASN A 85 1.06 -4.40 -5.43
CA ASN A 85 -0.09 -4.16 -4.57
C ASN A 85 -0.50 -2.69 -4.52
N TYR A 86 0.42 -1.75 -4.76
CA TYR A 86 0.17 -0.32 -4.55
C TYR A 86 0.66 0.58 -5.70
N ALA A 87 1.06 0.02 -6.84
CA ALA A 87 1.39 0.78 -8.05
C ALA A 87 0.67 0.24 -9.29
N LEU A 88 0.61 1.06 -10.33
CA LEU A 88 0.00 0.74 -11.62
C LEU A 88 0.82 1.34 -12.74
N ASP A 89 1.02 0.57 -13.82
CA ASP A 89 1.41 1.08 -15.13
C ASP A 89 0.14 1.31 -15.95
N ASP A 90 -0.13 2.56 -16.31
CA ASP A 90 -1.17 2.95 -17.26
C ASP A 90 -0.50 3.54 -18.51
N ASN A 91 -0.31 2.66 -19.50
CA ASN A 91 0.20 3.00 -20.82
C ASN A 91 1.52 3.79 -20.79
N GLY A 92 2.46 3.39 -19.92
CA GLY A 92 3.78 4.02 -19.78
C GLY A 92 3.81 5.20 -18.82
N SER A 93 2.68 5.54 -18.19
CA SER A 93 2.62 6.43 -17.03
C SER A 93 2.35 5.61 -15.78
N CYS A 94 3.23 5.71 -14.78
CA CYS A 94 3.08 4.92 -13.56
C CYS A 94 2.59 5.77 -12.40
N PHE A 95 1.73 5.17 -11.58
CA PHE A 95 1.07 5.83 -10.46
C PHE A 95 1.18 5.02 -9.19
N LEU A 96 1.42 5.69 -8.06
CA LEU A 96 1.17 5.11 -6.75
C LEU A 96 -0.33 5.15 -6.49
N LEU A 97 -0.91 3.99 -6.21
CA LEU A 97 -2.30 3.82 -5.84
C LEU A 97 -2.51 4.05 -4.33
N ILE A 98 -1.75 4.96 -3.72
CA ILE A 98 -1.88 5.34 -2.31
C ILE A 98 -2.67 6.64 -2.25
N LYS A 99 -3.76 6.65 -1.49
CA LYS A 99 -4.61 7.83 -1.29
C LYS A 99 -4.73 8.18 0.19
N LYS A 100 -4.91 9.47 0.46
CA LYS A 100 -5.30 9.95 1.77
C LYS A 100 -6.76 9.57 1.99
N GLY A 101 -7.05 8.87 3.09
CA GLY A 101 -8.41 8.66 3.57
C GLY A 101 -9.02 9.95 4.11
N GLU A 102 -10.31 9.91 4.41
CA GLU A 102 -11.00 10.96 5.14
C GLU A 102 -10.64 10.96 6.63
N GLU A 103 -11.06 12.00 7.35
CA GLU A 103 -10.92 12.06 8.81
C GLU A 103 -11.65 10.86 9.44
N ASP A 104 -11.02 10.23 10.42
CA ASP A 104 -11.50 9.00 11.08
C ASP A 104 -11.65 7.75 10.19
N GLU A 105 -11.21 7.78 8.93
CA GLU A 105 -11.21 6.58 8.09
C GLU A 105 -10.09 5.61 8.49
N ALA A 106 -10.50 4.36 8.71
CA ALA A 106 -9.63 3.21 8.82
C ALA A 106 -8.73 3.07 7.57
N TRP A 107 -7.56 2.47 7.74
CA TRP A 107 -6.74 2.08 6.60
C TRP A 107 -7.49 1.06 5.75
N MET A 108 -7.44 1.21 4.42
CA MET A 108 -8.16 0.32 3.51
C MET A 108 -7.21 -0.32 2.51
N LEU A 109 -6.97 -1.62 2.68
CA LEU A 109 -6.21 -2.42 1.73
C LEU A 109 -7.02 -2.64 0.45
N PRO A 110 -6.44 -2.38 -0.74
CA PRO A 110 -7.14 -2.52 -2.00
C PRO A 110 -7.35 -3.99 -2.36
N ALA A 111 -8.17 -4.24 -3.38
CA ALA A 111 -8.31 -5.54 -4.03
C ALA A 111 -6.95 -6.15 -4.39
N LYS A 112 -6.01 -5.32 -4.84
CA LYS A 112 -4.63 -5.73 -5.17
C LYS A 112 -3.84 -6.27 -3.98
N ALA A 113 -4.24 -6.08 -2.73
CA ALA A 113 -3.56 -6.65 -1.57
C ALA A 113 -3.57 -8.19 -1.58
N VAL A 114 -4.54 -8.83 -2.26
CA VAL A 114 -4.58 -10.29 -2.46
C VAL A 114 -3.52 -10.81 -3.42
N ILE A 115 -2.86 -9.94 -4.20
CA ILE A 115 -1.76 -10.36 -5.06
C ILE A 115 -0.59 -10.77 -4.18
N GLY A 116 -0.23 -12.06 -4.22
CA GLY A 116 0.83 -12.63 -3.41
C GLY A 116 0.45 -12.91 -1.95
N ASN A 117 -0.82 -12.69 -1.56
CA ASN A 117 -1.32 -12.94 -0.21
C ASN A 117 -2.64 -13.72 -0.24
N TYR A 118 -2.74 -14.79 0.56
CA TYR A 118 -3.98 -15.52 0.82
C TYR A 118 -4.66 -14.95 2.08
N TYR A 119 -5.97 -14.77 2.00
CA TYR A 119 -6.81 -14.28 3.09
C TYR A 119 -7.93 -15.29 3.38
N GLU A 120 -8.02 -15.74 4.63
CA GLU A 120 -9.07 -16.65 5.09
C GLU A 120 -10.01 -15.93 6.06
N PHE A 121 -11.25 -15.68 5.62
CA PHE A 121 -12.28 -15.07 6.44
C PHE A 121 -12.98 -16.14 7.29
N GLN A 122 -12.90 -16.01 8.61
CA GLN A 122 -13.48 -16.97 9.55
C GLN A 122 -14.49 -16.25 10.46
N PRO A 123 -15.70 -15.96 9.95
CA PRO A 123 -16.69 -15.13 10.65
C PRO A 123 -17.12 -15.73 11.99
N ASP A 124 -17.27 -17.06 12.05
CA ASP A 124 -17.65 -17.79 13.28
C ASP A 124 -16.63 -17.59 14.41
N GLN A 125 -15.39 -17.29 14.05
CA GLN A 125 -14.28 -17.09 14.97
C GLN A 125 -13.85 -15.62 15.06
N ARG A 126 -14.55 -14.71 14.35
CA ARG A 126 -14.26 -13.28 14.26
C ARG A 126 -12.79 -12.98 13.97
N ARG A 127 -12.19 -13.74 13.04
CA ARG A 127 -10.77 -13.59 12.68
C ARG A 127 -10.55 -13.61 11.17
N LEU A 128 -9.44 -12.98 10.79
CA LEU A 128 -8.87 -13.03 9.46
C LEU A 128 -7.53 -13.77 9.55
N GLY A 129 -7.39 -14.86 8.80
CA GLY A 129 -6.11 -15.53 8.60
C GLY A 129 -5.40 -14.94 7.39
N THR A 130 -4.07 -14.82 7.45
CA THR A 130 -3.25 -14.41 6.31
C THR A 130 -2.07 -15.36 6.13
N ALA A 131 -1.69 -15.59 4.87
CA ALA A 131 -0.48 -16.31 4.51
C ALA A 131 0.07 -15.76 3.18
N PRO A 132 1.38 -15.87 2.91
CA PRO A 132 1.87 -15.67 1.55
C PRO A 132 1.15 -16.63 0.59
N ALA A 133 0.63 -16.12 -0.53
CA ALA A 133 0.10 -16.98 -1.57
C ALA A 133 1.27 -17.72 -2.25
N ILE A 134 1.17 -19.04 -2.37
CA ILE A 134 2.12 -19.82 -3.17
C ILE A 134 1.69 -19.66 -4.63
N ALA A 135 2.58 -19.10 -5.44
CA ALA A 135 2.43 -19.02 -6.90
C ALA A 135 2.90 -20.32 -7.57
#